data_AF-A0A7J7HQV6-F1
#
_entry.id   AF-A0A7J7HQV6-F1
#
_cell.length_a   1.000
_cell.length_b   1.000
_cell.length_c   1.000
_cell.angle_alpha   90.00
_cell.angle_beta   90.00
_cell.angle_gamma   90.00
#
_symmetry.space_group_name_H-M   'P 1'
#
loop_
_entity.id
_entity.type
_entity.pdbx_description
1 polymer ?
#
loop_
_entity_poly.entity_id
_entity_poly.type
_entity_poly.pdbx_seq_one_letter_code
_entity_poly.pdbx_strand_id
1 'polypeptide(L)'
;MTQVSGIKPREYQAVKDCIENMGDTVDQLKKSIPELNQIGRAGGQDFMWHMSNVQTWVSAALTDENTCVDGFAGPDMDGNVKASIKRKIIAIAQVTSNALALVNRFATRHRASGTKNMP
;
A
#
# COMPACT_ATOMS: atom_id res chain seq x y z
N MET A 1 9.90 3.54 -25.89
CA MET A 1 8.60 3.97 -25.34
C MET A 1 7.89 4.75 -26.43
N THR A 2 6.83 4.20 -27.00
CA THR A 2 6.05 4.84 -28.08
C THR A 2 5.35 6.09 -27.55
N GLN A 3 5.57 7.24 -28.19
CA GLN A 3 4.81 8.47 -27.92
C GLN A 3 3.33 8.19 -28.16
N VAL A 4 2.51 8.30 -27.13
CA VAL A 4 1.06 8.35 -27.27
C VAL A 4 0.70 9.79 -27.60
N SER A 5 0.26 10.05 -28.83
CA SER A 5 -0.22 11.37 -29.24
C SER A 5 -1.45 11.76 -28.40
N GLY A 6 -1.44 12.97 -27.83
CA GLY A 6 -2.57 13.51 -27.05
C GLY A 6 -2.41 13.53 -25.53
N ILE A 7 -1.28 13.08 -24.97
CA ILE A 7 -0.97 13.24 -23.53
C ILE A 7 -0.22 14.57 -23.31
N LYS A 8 -0.70 15.41 -22.40
CA LYS A 8 -0.03 16.67 -22.05
C LYS A 8 1.30 16.38 -21.33
N PRO A 9 2.35 17.21 -21.47
CA PRO A 9 3.61 17.02 -20.75
C PRO A 9 3.44 16.86 -19.23
N ARG A 10 2.50 17.60 -18.64
CA ARG A 10 2.18 17.53 -17.20
C ARG A 10 1.52 16.20 -16.81
N GLU A 11 0.61 15.69 -17.64
CA GLU A 11 -0.01 14.37 -17.44
C GLU A 11 1.03 13.26 -17.57
N TYR A 12 1.95 13.38 -18.54
CA TYR A 12 3.06 12.44 -18.70
C TYR A 12 3.94 12.37 -17.45
N GLN A 13 4.31 13.54 -16.88
CA GLN A 13 5.08 13.58 -15.65
C GLN A 13 4.32 12.95 -14.49
N ALA A 14 3.03 13.29 -14.30
CA ALA A 14 2.22 12.69 -13.25
C ALA A 14 2.06 11.16 -13.41
N VAL A 15 2.00 10.65 -14.64
CA VAL A 15 2.01 9.20 -14.92
C VAL A 15 3.35 8.58 -14.52
N LYS A 16 4.47 9.25 -14.82
CA LYS A 16 5.80 8.77 -14.41
C LYS A 16 5.92 8.72 -12.88
N ASP A 17 5.53 9.78 -12.18
CA ASP A 17 5.56 9.85 -10.72
C ASP A 17 4.64 8.77 -10.11
N CYS A 18 3.48 8.53 -10.71
CA CYS A 18 2.60 7.44 -10.29
C CYS A 18 3.25 6.06 -10.48
N ILE A 19 3.97 5.82 -11.58
CA ILE A 19 4.68 4.55 -11.79
C ILE A 19 5.75 4.35 -10.72
N GLU A 20 6.46 5.41 -10.33
CA GLU A 20 7.45 5.38 -9.24
C GLU A 20 6.77 5.01 -7.90
N ASN A 21 5.67 5.68 -7.54
CA ASN A 21 4.88 5.34 -6.34
C ASN A 21 4.37 3.89 -6.36
N MET A 22 3.97 3.38 -7.53
CA MET A 22 3.54 1.98 -7.65
C MET A 22 4.70 0.99 -7.53
N GLY A 23 5.91 1.39 -7.94
CA GLY A 23 7.14 0.63 -7.66
C GLY A 23 7.40 0.53 -6.16
N ASP A 24 7.32 1.67 -5.47
CA ASP A 24 7.47 1.73 -4.01
C ASP A 24 6.40 0.89 -3.30
N THR A 25 5.14 0.99 -3.73
CA THR A 25 4.02 0.15 -3.25
C THR A 25 4.39 -1.33 -3.28
N VAL A 26 4.90 -1.82 -4.42
CA VAL A 26 5.30 -3.21 -4.59
C VAL A 26 6.45 -3.56 -3.65
N ASP A 27 7.42 -2.67 -3.47
CA ASP A 27 8.58 -2.92 -2.61
C ASP A 27 8.22 -2.92 -1.12
N GLN A 28 7.30 -2.05 -0.67
CA GLN A 28 6.76 -2.13 0.69
C GLN A 28 5.99 -3.44 0.91
N LEU A 29 5.11 -3.82 -0.03
CA LEU A 29 4.38 -5.08 0.08
C LEU A 29 5.35 -6.28 0.10
N LYS A 30 6.42 -6.29 -0.70
CA LYS A 30 7.46 -7.33 -0.64
C LYS A 30 8.14 -7.40 0.72
N LYS A 31 8.43 -6.26 1.37
CA LYS A 31 9.02 -6.24 2.73
C LYS A 31 8.07 -6.82 3.77
N SER A 32 6.76 -6.72 3.57
CA SER A 32 5.77 -7.28 4.51
C SER A 32 5.73 -8.81 4.52
N ILE A 33 6.05 -9.45 3.39
CA ILE A 33 5.96 -10.92 3.23
C ILE A 33 6.91 -11.70 4.17
N PRO A 34 8.22 -11.39 4.26
CA PRO A 34 9.09 -12.11 5.19
C PRO A 34 8.68 -11.91 6.64
N GLU A 35 8.19 -10.73 7.01
CA GLU A 35 7.67 -10.46 8.36
C GLU A 35 6.43 -11.33 8.67
N LEU A 36 5.49 -11.45 7.72
CA LEU A 36 4.34 -12.37 7.81
C LEU A 36 4.77 -13.83 8.00
N ASN A 37 5.85 -14.27 7.35
CA ASN A 37 6.37 -15.63 7.52
C ASN A 37 6.93 -15.88 8.92
N GLN A 38 7.50 -14.86 9.57
CA GLN A 38 8.03 -14.99 10.94
C GLN A 38 6.92 -15.02 11.99
N ILE A 39 5.81 -14.34 11.75
CA ILE A 39 4.66 -14.29 12.66
C ILE A 39 4.13 -15.69 13.05
N GLY A 40 4.17 -16.67 12.13
CA GLY A 40 3.73 -18.04 12.42
C GLY A 40 4.67 -18.85 13.33
N ARG A 41 5.89 -18.34 13.56
CA ARG A 41 6.95 -18.98 14.37
C ARG A 41 7.26 -18.19 15.64
N ALA A 42 6.93 -16.90 15.64
CA ALA A 42 7.23 -15.97 16.72
C ALA A 42 6.15 -15.98 17.81
N GLY A 43 6.57 -15.79 19.06
CA GLY A 43 5.69 -15.61 20.21
C GLY A 43 5.99 -14.32 20.96
N GLY A 44 5.05 -13.85 21.78
CA GLY A 44 5.25 -12.70 22.67
C GLY A 44 5.69 -11.43 21.94
N GLN A 45 6.82 -10.84 22.37
CA GLN A 45 7.32 -9.57 21.84
C GLN A 45 7.80 -9.68 20.39
N ASP A 46 8.37 -10.82 20.00
CA ASP A 46 8.87 -11.05 18.64
C ASP A 46 7.71 -11.08 17.62
N PHE A 47 6.59 -11.69 18.01
CA PHE A 47 5.34 -11.60 17.25
C PHE A 47 4.90 -10.13 17.05
N MET A 48 4.92 -9.33 18.12
CA MET A 48 4.48 -7.94 18.06
C MET A 48 5.39 -7.09 17.16
N TRP A 49 6.70 -7.34 17.21
CA TRP A 49 7.68 -6.68 16.36
C TRP A 49 7.41 -6.95 14.88
N HIS A 50 7.38 -8.22 14.47
CA HIS A 50 7.09 -8.60 13.09
C HIS A 50 5.71 -8.09 12.63
N MET A 51 4.70 -8.15 13.49
CA MET A 51 3.37 -7.61 13.20
C MET A 51 3.39 -6.10 12.92
N SER A 52 4.12 -5.32 13.74
CA SER A 52 4.23 -3.88 13.53
C SER A 52 4.94 -3.51 12.22
N ASN A 53 5.93 -4.30 11.80
CA ASN A 53 6.58 -4.11 10.50
C ASN A 53 5.60 -4.37 9.34
N VAL A 54 4.81 -5.45 9.39
CA VAL A 54 3.77 -5.71 8.38
C VAL A 54 2.78 -4.54 8.30
N GLN A 55 2.27 -4.08 9.45
CA GLN A 55 1.35 -2.94 9.51
C GLN A 55 1.96 -1.68 8.89
N THR A 56 3.23 -1.42 9.17
CA THR A 56 3.98 -0.25 8.66
C THR A 56 4.09 -0.33 7.14
N TRP A 57 4.56 -1.45 6.59
CA TRP A 57 4.80 -1.57 5.16
C TRP A 57 3.52 -1.60 4.34
N VAL A 58 2.46 -2.26 4.82
CA VAL A 58 1.17 -2.26 4.12
C VAL A 58 0.51 -0.86 4.18
N SER A 59 0.67 -0.11 5.28
CA SER A 59 0.17 1.27 5.37
C SER A 59 0.96 2.23 4.47
N ALA A 60 2.27 2.02 4.34
CA ALA A 60 3.12 2.78 3.41
C ALA A 60 2.70 2.52 1.96
N ALA A 61 2.50 1.25 1.57
CA ALA A 61 1.97 0.89 0.25
C ALA A 61 0.65 1.62 -0.09
N LEU A 62 -0.29 1.66 0.87
CA LEU A 62 -1.55 2.38 0.69
C LEU A 62 -1.35 3.90 0.55
N THR A 63 -0.33 4.45 1.21
CA THR A 63 0.01 5.88 1.13
C THR A 63 0.59 6.21 -0.25
N ASP A 64 1.46 5.36 -0.79
CA ASP A 64 2.04 5.53 -2.12
C ASP A 64 0.96 5.49 -3.22
N GLU A 65 0.02 4.55 -3.12
CA GLU A 65 -1.15 4.45 -4.00
C GLU A 65 -2.00 5.73 -3.96
N ASN A 66 -2.30 6.26 -2.76
CA ASN A 66 -3.03 7.52 -2.63
C ASN A 66 -2.24 8.70 -3.21
N THR A 67 -0.92 8.76 -2.96
CA THR A 67 -0.04 9.79 -3.49
C THR A 67 -0.02 9.78 -5.03
N CYS A 68 -0.04 8.61 -5.67
CA CYS A 68 -0.21 8.53 -7.13
C CYS A 68 -1.49 9.24 -7.58
N VAL A 69 -2.63 9.01 -6.92
CA VAL A 69 -3.91 9.64 -7.31
C VAL A 69 -3.86 11.15 -7.08
N ASP A 70 -3.26 11.60 -5.98
CA ASP A 70 -3.13 13.01 -5.61
C ASP A 70 -2.26 13.79 -6.60
N GLY A 71 -1.30 13.13 -7.26
CA GLY A 71 -0.51 13.71 -8.37
C GLY A 71 -1.36 14.23 -9.54
N PHE A 72 -2.63 13.80 -9.66
CA PHE A 72 -3.58 14.26 -10.68
C PHE A 72 -4.67 15.19 -10.14
N ALA A 73 -4.58 15.69 -8.91
CA ALA A 73 -5.67 16.46 -8.29
C ALA A 73 -5.92 17.84 -8.96
N GLY A 74 -4.93 18.42 -9.62
CA GLY A 74 -5.02 19.76 -10.22
C GLY A 74 -6.04 19.89 -11.38
N PRO A 75 -6.60 21.09 -11.60
CA PRO A 75 -7.61 21.33 -12.66
C PRO A 75 -7.06 21.10 -14.07
N ASP A 76 -5.77 21.34 -14.29
CA ASP A 76 -5.12 21.12 -15.60
C ASP A 76 -4.98 19.62 -15.96
N MET A 77 -5.23 18.73 -14.99
CA MET A 77 -5.11 17.27 -15.11
C MET A 77 -6.45 16.58 -15.39
N ASP A 78 -7.54 17.35 -15.52
CA ASP A 78 -8.84 16.76 -15.84
C ASP A 78 -8.84 16.18 -17.26
N GLY A 79 -9.27 14.91 -17.37
CA GLY A 79 -9.28 14.18 -18.63
C GLY A 79 -9.22 12.67 -18.47
N ASN A 80 -9.12 12.00 -19.62
CA ASN A 80 -9.16 10.55 -19.72
C ASN A 80 -7.97 9.86 -19.04
N VAL A 81 -6.80 10.52 -18.99
CA VAL A 81 -5.59 10.00 -18.33
C VAL A 81 -5.84 9.86 -16.83
N LYS A 82 -6.20 10.95 -16.14
CA LYS A 82 -6.57 10.96 -14.72
C LYS A 82 -7.66 9.94 -14.40
N ALA A 83 -8.74 9.91 -15.19
CA ALA A 83 -9.84 8.97 -14.96
C ALA A 83 -9.39 7.50 -15.06
N SER A 84 -8.51 7.19 -16.01
CA SER A 84 -8.02 5.82 -16.23
C SER A 84 -7.03 5.38 -15.15
N ILE A 85 -6.11 6.25 -14.75
CA ILE A 85 -5.16 5.99 -13.65
C ILE A 85 -5.93 5.84 -12.32
N LYS A 86 -6.77 6.82 -11.97
CA LYS A 86 -7.55 6.80 -10.72
C LYS A 86 -8.36 5.52 -10.56
N ARG A 87 -9.04 5.03 -11.61
CA ARG A 87 -9.80 3.76 -11.54
C ARG A 87 -8.91 2.57 -11.19
N LYS A 88 -7.73 2.46 -11.81
CA LYS A 88 -6.80 1.35 -11.55
C LYS A 88 -6.26 1.42 -10.13
N ILE A 89 -5.82 2.60 -9.71
CA ILE A 89 -5.16 2.79 -8.42
C ILE A 89 -6.14 2.63 -7.26
N ILE A 90 -7.38 3.11 -7.38
CA ILE A 90 -8.42 2.86 -6.36
C ILE A 90 -8.68 1.36 -6.19
N ALA A 91 -8.68 0.58 -7.28
CA ALA A 91 -8.87 -0.87 -7.18
C ALA A 91 -7.72 -1.54 -6.41
N ILE A 92 -6.48 -1.09 -6.63
CA ILE A 92 -5.30 -1.58 -5.90
C ILE A 92 -5.39 -1.14 -4.42
N ALA A 93 -5.67 0.13 -4.16
CA ALA A 93 -5.85 0.67 -2.82
C ALA A 93 -6.93 -0.04 -2.01
N GLN A 94 -8.01 -0.48 -2.66
CA GLN A 94 -9.02 -1.29 -2.00
C GLN A 94 -8.46 -2.65 -1.55
N VAL A 95 -7.65 -3.31 -2.38
CA VAL A 95 -7.02 -4.60 -2.02
C VAL A 95 -6.00 -4.41 -0.90
N THR A 96 -5.16 -3.38 -0.99
CA THR A 96 -4.17 -3.04 0.04
C THR A 96 -4.85 -2.69 1.37
N SER A 97 -5.93 -1.91 1.34
CA SER A 97 -6.76 -1.59 2.51
C SER A 97 -7.40 -2.83 3.13
N ASN A 98 -7.95 -3.73 2.31
CA ASN A 98 -8.50 -5.01 2.79
C ASN A 98 -7.43 -5.85 3.49
N ALA A 99 -6.21 -5.92 2.92
CA ALA A 99 -5.09 -6.63 3.54
C ALA A 99 -4.70 -6.00 4.88
N LEU A 100 -4.59 -4.66 4.94
CA LEU A 100 -4.29 -3.94 6.19
C LEU A 100 -5.35 -4.20 7.27
N ALA A 101 -6.63 -4.23 6.90
CA ALA A 101 -7.71 -4.54 7.82
C ALA A 101 -7.59 -5.96 8.40
N LEU A 102 -7.24 -6.95 7.56
CA LEU A 102 -7.01 -8.32 8.00
C LEU A 102 -5.80 -8.42 8.95
N VAL A 103 -4.68 -7.78 8.61
CA VAL A 103 -3.48 -7.71 9.46
C VAL A 103 -3.81 -7.10 10.81
N ASN A 104 -4.50 -5.97 10.83
CA ASN A 104 -4.91 -5.28 12.06
C ASN A 104 -5.81 -6.16 12.93
N ARG A 105 -6.79 -6.85 12.31
CA ARG A 105 -7.68 -7.76 13.04
C ARG A 105 -6.93 -8.95 13.63
N PHE A 106 -5.99 -9.52 12.88
CA PHE A 106 -5.18 -10.64 13.32
C PHE A 106 -4.25 -10.25 14.49
N ALA A 107 -3.63 -9.07 14.42
CA ALA A 107 -2.82 -8.49 15.49
C ALA A 107 -3.62 -8.34 16.79
N THR A 108 -4.80 -7.73 16.72
CA THR A 108 -5.68 -7.51 17.88
C THR A 108 -6.08 -8.82 18.55
N ARG A 109 -6.43 -9.85 17.77
CA ARG A 109 -6.81 -11.16 18.30
C ARG A 109 -5.66 -11.84 19.05
N HIS A 110 -4.43 -11.73 18.54
CA HIS A 110 -3.25 -12.33 19.19
C HIS A 110 -2.83 -11.58 20.45
N ARG A 111 -2.89 -10.25 20.45
CA ARG A 111 -2.65 -9.45 21.68
C ARG A 111 -3.62 -9.84 22.80
N ALA A 112 -4.90 -10.00 22.48
CA ALA A 112 -5.92 -10.43 23.45
C ALA A 112 -5.74 -11.88 23.95
N SER A 113 -4.98 -12.71 23.22
CA SER A 113 -4.67 -14.08 23.63
C SER A 113 -3.38 -14.14 24.46
N GLY A 114 -2.40 -13.28 24.17
CA GLY A 114 -1.17 -13.14 24.96
C GLY A 114 -1.42 -12.59 26.37
N THR A 115 -2.38 -11.68 26.55
CA THR A 115 -2.76 -11.16 27.88
C THR A 115 -3.46 -12.20 28.76
N LYS A 116 -4.10 -13.21 28.17
CA LYS A 116 -4.74 -14.31 28.93
C LYS A 116 -3.74 -15.34 29.49
N ASN A 117 -2.52 -15.36 28.95
CA ASN A 117 -1.47 -16.32 29.32
C ASN A 117 -0.35 -15.68 30.15
N MET A 118 -0.54 -14.46 30.63
CA MET A 118 0.40 -13.77 31.53
C MET A 118 0.01 -14.12 32.99
N PRO A 119 0.89 -14.77 33.78
CA PRO A 119 0.61 -15.14 35.17
C PRO A 119 0.43 -13.93 36.09
#